data_AF-A0A976HC55-F1
#
_entry.id   AF-A0A976HC55-F1
#
_cell.length_a   1.000
_cell.length_b   1.000
_cell.length_c   1.000
_cell.angle_alpha   90.00
_cell.angle_beta   90.00
_cell.angle_gamma   90.00
#
_symmetry.space_group_name_H-M   'P 1'
#
loop_
_entity.id
_entity.type
_entity.pdbx_description
1 polymer ?
#
loop_
_entity_poly.entity_id
_entity_poly.type
_entity_poly.pdbx_seq_one_letter_code
_entity_poly.pdbx_strand_id
1 'polypeptide(L)' 'MGSFSIWHWLIVLLVVVLVFGTKKLRNVGKDLGGAVSDFKDGMKGGEAAAKGKVEEASNAAPNVIEGEVKKDKV' A
#
# COMPACT_ATOMS: atom_id res chain seq x y z
N MET A 1 36.83 9.75 -9.23
CA MET A 1 35.92 9.00 -10.10
C MET A 1 34.58 8.85 -9.36
N GLY A 2 33.79 9.93 -9.32
CA GLY A 2 32.54 10.04 -8.54
C GLY A 2 31.29 9.66 -9.36
N SER A 3 31.41 8.67 -10.23
CA SER A 3 30.44 8.31 -11.27
C SER A 3 29.13 7.70 -10.74
N PHE A 4 28.98 7.53 -9.43
CA PHE A 4 27.77 7.00 -8.79
C PHE A 4 27.22 7.93 -7.70
N SER A 5 27.44 9.24 -7.84
CA SER A 5 26.81 10.24 -6.97
C SER A 5 25.28 10.13 -7.09
N ILE A 6 24.58 10.23 -5.96
CA ILE A 6 23.11 10.27 -5.85
C ILE A 6 22.48 11.25 -6.85
N TRP A 7 23.20 12.32 -7.21
CA TRP A 7 22.79 13.27 -8.25
C TRP A 7 22.59 12.64 -9.64
N HIS A 8 23.39 11.65 -10.02
CA HIS A 8 23.22 10.94 -11.29
C HIS A 8 21.89 10.16 -11.30
N TRP A 9 21.57 9.48 -10.19
CA TRP A 9 20.32 8.72 -10.07
C TRP A 9 19.07 9.61 -10.13
N LEU A 10 19.12 10.82 -9.57
CA LEU A 10 18.03 11.80 -9.71
C LEU A 10 17.80 12.21 -11.17
N ILE A 11 18.87 12.46 -11.91
CA ILE A 11 18.81 12.86 -13.32
C ILE A 11 18.30 11.70 -14.19
N VAL A 12 18.77 10.47 -13.95
CA VAL A 12 18.30 9.29 -14.66
C VAL A 12 16.81 9.04 -14.39
N LEU A 13 16.36 9.14 -13.14
CA LEU A 13 14.94 9.00 -12.80
C LEU A 13 14.07 10.02 -13.54
N LEU A 14 14.52 11.27 -13.61
CA LEU A 14 13.80 12.33 -14.31
C LEU A 14 13.64 12.00 -15.80
N VAL A 15 14.71 11.52 -16.45
CA VAL A 15 14.65 11.11 -17.86
C VAL A 15 13.73 9.91 -18.06
N VAL A 16 13.76 8.91 -17.17
CA VAL A 16 12.84 7.75 -17.24
C VAL A 16 11.39 8.22 -17.14
N VAL A 17 11.07 9.12 -16.22
CA VAL A 17 9.71 9.67 -16.07
C VAL A 17 9.27 10.44 -17.32
N LEU A 18 10.18 11.19 -17.96
CA LEU A 18 9.88 11.92 -19.19
C LEU A 18 9.66 11.01 -20.40
N VAL A 19 10.46 9.95 -20.55
CA VAL A 19 10.35 8.99 -21.66
C VAL A 19 9.09 8.12 -21.53
N PHE A 20 8.82 7.61 -20.33
CA PHE A 20 7.64 6.77 -20.10
C PHE A 20 6.36 7.59 -19.91
N GLY A 21 6.50 8.88 -19.55
CA GLY A 21 5.39 9.76 -19.18
C GLY A 21 4.79 9.41 -17.82
N THR A 22 4.29 10.42 -17.11
CA THR A 22 3.69 10.25 -15.76
C THR A 22 2.43 9.38 -15.78
N LYS A 23 1.72 9.31 -16.92
CA LYS A 23 0.47 8.54 -17.06
C LYS A 23 0.70 7.02 -17.02
N LYS A 24 1.74 6.53 -17.71
CA LYS A 24 2.11 5.11 -17.72
C LYS A 24 2.75 4.70 -16.39
N LEU A 25 3.63 5.56 -15.87
CA LEU A 25 4.29 5.34 -14.58
C LEU A 25 3.28 5.33 -13.42
N ARG A 26 2.21 6.15 -13.47
CA ARG A 26 1.16 6.14 -12.45
C ARG A 26 0.29 4.89 -12.52
N ASN A 27 -0.05 4.40 -13.70
CA ASN A 27 -0.87 3.19 -13.82
C ASN A 27 -0.11 1.97 -13.30
N VAL A 28 1.11 1.76 -13.82
CA VAL A 28 1.99 0.66 -13.41
C VAL A 28 2.47 0.82 -11.96
N GLY A 29 2.73 2.06 -11.53
CA GLY A 29 3.11 2.37 -10.16
C GLY A 29 1.98 2.23 -9.16
N LYS A 30 0.71 2.36 -9.55
CA LYS A 30 -0.44 2.05 -8.69
C LYS A 30 -0.57 0.53 -8.48
N ASP A 31 -0.41 -0.24 -9.55
CA ASP A 31 -0.53 -1.71 -9.50
C ASP A 31 0.64 -2.33 -8.71
N LEU A 32 1.88 -1.91 -8.98
CA LEU A 32 3.07 -2.34 -8.23
C LEU A 32 3.11 -1.73 -6.82
N GLY A 33 2.68 -0.47 -6.68
CA GLY A 33 2.68 0.24 -5.41
C GLY A 33 1.68 -0.35 -4.41
N GLY A 34 0.51 -0.81 -4.88
CA GLY A 34 -0.45 -1.54 -4.05
C GLY A 34 0.15 -2.83 -3.49
N ALA A 35 0.69 -3.69 -4.37
CA ALA A 35 1.30 -4.95 -3.96
C ALA A 35 2.48 -4.77 -2.99
N VAL A 36 3.31 -3.75 -3.20
CA VAL A 36 4.43 -3.42 -2.30
C VAL A 36 3.93 -2.78 -1.00
N SER A 37 2.82 -2.03 -1.01
CA SER A 37 2.20 -1.48 0.20
C SER A 37 1.66 -2.60 1.09
N ASP A 38 0.90 -3.53 0.51
CA ASP A 38 0.36 -4.69 1.24
C ASP A 38 1.49 -5.57 1.80
N PHE A 39 2.58 -5.73 1.04
CA PHE A 39 3.78 -6.42 1.53
C PHE A 39 4.45 -5.68 2.70
N LYS A 40 4.58 -4.35 2.61
CA LYS A 40 5.14 -3.53 3.71
C LYS A 40 4.27 -3.59 4.95
N ASP A 41 2.95 -3.54 4.79
CA ASP A 41 1.99 -3.55 5.89
C ASP A 41 1.92 -4.94 6.54
N GLY A 42 2.00 -6.01 5.76
CA GLY A 42 2.16 -7.39 6.27
C GLY A 42 3.47 -7.60 7.02
N MET A 43 4.58 -7.03 6.51
CA MET A 43 5.89 -7.15 7.17
C MET A 43 5.95 -6.31 8.45
N LYS A 44 5.34 -5.11 8.46
CA LYS A 44 5.14 -4.31 9.67
C LYS A 44 4.20 -4.98 10.67
N GLY A 45 3.16 -5.66 10.21
CA GLY A 45 2.26 -6.44 11.04
C GLY A 45 2.96 -7.62 11.71
N GLY A 46 3.89 -8.27 11.02
CA GLY A 46 4.76 -9.31 11.59
C GLY A 46 5.78 -8.76 12.61
N GLU A 47 6.34 -7.58 12.36
CA GLU A 47 7.26 -6.92 13.29
C GLU A 47 6.54 -6.32 14.51
N ALA A 48 5.33 -5.77 14.32
CA ALA A 48 4.45 -5.29 15.38
C ALA A 48 3.89 -6.46 16.22
N ALA A 49 3.59 -7.62 15.62
CA ALA A 49 3.24 -8.84 16.35
C ALA A 49 4.40 -9.36 17.22
N ALA A 50 5.64 -9.01 16.90
CA ALA A 50 6.82 -9.31 17.72
C ALA A 50 7.13 -8.24 18.79
N LYS A 51 6.53 -7.04 18.74
CA LYS A 51 6.83 -5.92 19.67
C LYS A 51 5.64 -5.26 20.37
N GLY A 52 4.38 -5.56 20.04
CA GLY A 52 3.23 -4.79 20.50
C GLY A 52 2.01 -5.66 20.77
N LYS A 53 1.99 -6.31 21.94
CA LYS A 53 0.75 -6.83 22.55
C LYS A 53 0.12 -5.83 23.53
N VAL A 54 0.50 -4.55 23.46
CA VAL A 54 -0.03 -3.49 24.31
C VAL A 54 -0.29 -2.30 23.39
N GLU A 55 -1.49 -1.73 23.51
CA GLU A 55 -1.96 -0.51 22.83
C GLU A 55 -2.45 -0.72 21.38
N GLU A 56 -3.72 -1.12 21.23
CA GLU A 56 -4.80 -0.24 20.73
C GLU A 56 -6.05 -1.08 20.42
N ALA A 57 -6.61 -1.67 21.46
CA ALA A 57 -8.02 -2.05 21.50
C ALA A 57 -8.81 -0.84 22.02
N SER A 58 -8.98 0.17 21.18
CA SER A 58 -9.90 1.27 21.45
C SER A 58 -10.28 1.93 20.13
N ASN A 59 -11.55 1.81 19.78
CA ASN A 59 -12.25 2.61 18.78
C ASN A 59 -12.24 2.10 17.32
N ALA A 60 -13.06 1.07 17.06
CA ALA A 60 -14.01 1.10 15.95
C ALA A 60 -15.07 0.02 16.19
N ALA A 61 -16.29 0.46 16.49
CA ALA A 61 -17.45 -0.37 16.78
C ALA A 61 -17.77 -1.37 15.64
N PRO A 62 -18.28 -2.56 15.95
CA PRO A 62 -18.64 -3.57 14.97
C PRO A 62 -19.96 -3.19 14.28
N ASN A 63 -19.93 -2.81 13.00
CA ASN A 63 -21.13 -2.89 12.17
C ASN A 63 -21.28 -4.34 11.70
N VAL A 64 -22.01 -5.12 12.51
CA VAL A 64 -22.51 -6.44 12.15
C VAL A 64 -23.58 -6.26 11.08
N ILE A 65 -23.41 -6.98 9.98
CA ILE A 65 -24.29 -7.06 8.82
C ILE A 65 -25.57 -7.79 9.27
N GLU A 66 -26.61 -7.04 9.59
CA GLU A 66 -27.95 -7.56 9.86
C GLU A 66 -28.66 -7.83 8.54
N GLY A 67 -28.50 -9.06 8.05
CA GLY A 67 -29.26 -9.57 6.92
C GLY A 67 -30.70 -9.86 7.35
N GLU A 68 -31.60 -8.92 7.09
CA GLU A 68 -33.03 -9.21 6.99
C GLU A 68 -33.27 -10.21 5.84
N VAL A 69 -33.49 -11.47 6.18
CA VAL A 69 -34.26 -12.40 5.35
C VAL A 69 -35.50 -12.80 6.13
N LYS A 70 -36.60 -12.07 5.93
CA LYS A 70 -37.94 -12.54 6.29
C LYS A 70 -38.99 -11.98 5.34
N LYS A 71 -39.26 -12.74 4.28
CA LYS A 71 -40.64 -13.08 3.87
C LYS A 71 -40.61 -14.06 2.71
N ASP A 72 -40.62 -15.34 3.06
CA ASP A 72 -41.19 -16.38 2.21
C ASP A 72 -42.65 -16.01 1.93
N LYS A 73 -42.91 -15.78 0.65
CA LYS A 73 -44.21 -15.71 0.02
C LYS A 73 -44.26 -16.97 -0.85
N VAL A 74 -45.15 -17.91 -0.51
CA VAL A 74 -46.06 -18.72 -1.36
C VAL A 74 -46.61 -19.84 -0.48
#